data_AF-A0A673X4Y5-F1
#
_entry.id   AF-A0A673X4Y5-F1
#
_cell.length_a   1.000
_cell.length_b   1.000
_cell.length_c   1.000
_cell.angle_alpha   90.00
_cell.angle_beta   90.00
_cell.angle_gamma   90.00
#
_symmetry.space_group_name_H-M   'P 1'
#
loop_
_entity.id
_entity.type
_entity.pdbx_description
1 polymer ?
#
loop_
_entity_poly.entity_id
_entity_poly.type
_entity_poly.pdbx_seq_one_letter_code
_entity_poly.pdbx_strand_id
1 'polypeptide(L)'
;MDLQPLALALPKPDRQDSTELSVQQRVFNIANELLHTEKAYVSRLYLLDQVFCSSLLEEARSRSSFPLDVVMGIFSNICSIYCFHQQFLLPALEKRMAEWDLNPRIGDILQKLAPFLKMYGEYVKNFDRAMELVNTWMERSSQFKAIVYHIQREERCGNLTLQHHMLEPVQRIPRYELLLKDYLHRLPGDHDDFKDAQKSLELIATAAEHSNTAIRKMERMRKLLKVYELLGGEEDIVNPTNELIKEGHILKLSAKNGTSQDRYLILFNDRLLYCVPKLRLIGQKFGVRARIDVDGMELKESSSINNCNELGKRAPTPIREKEVTLCMKCQEPFNSITKRRHHCKACGHVVCGKCSEFRARLLYDNNRANRVCIDCYTTLVGVPPSPASLTSSAYRRRSILEKQASVAAENSVMCSFLHHMEKGAGRGWQKAWFVIPENEPLVLYIYGAPQDVKAQRSVPLIGFEVSLPESCDRMERRFAFKISQSHLTLYFSADGEELQRRWTEVLSRAGRGEELQDHG
;
A
#
# COMPACT_ATOMS: atom_id res chain seq x y z
N MET A 1 -4.94 60.84 -44.43
CA MET A 1 -4.07 59.66 -44.52
C MET A 1 -2.77 60.07 -43.84
N ASP A 2 -2.43 59.63 -42.63
CA ASP A 2 -2.82 58.41 -41.94
C ASP A 2 -2.92 58.60 -40.42
N LEU A 3 -3.79 57.78 -39.87
CA LEU A 3 -4.22 57.73 -38.48
C LEU A 3 -3.10 57.23 -37.55
N GLN A 4 -3.03 57.87 -36.40
CA GLN A 4 -2.25 57.48 -35.23
C GLN A 4 -3.00 56.38 -34.45
N PRO A 5 -2.36 55.28 -34.01
CA PRO A 5 -2.94 54.42 -33.00
C PRO A 5 -2.40 54.76 -31.61
N LEU A 6 -3.30 55.22 -30.73
CA LEU A 6 -3.14 55.11 -29.27
C LEU A 6 -3.10 53.60 -28.91
N ALA A 7 -1.95 53.12 -28.44
CA ALA A 7 -1.90 51.82 -27.77
C ALA A 7 -2.31 52.00 -26.30
N LEU A 8 -3.52 51.53 -25.97
CA LEU A 8 -4.03 51.38 -24.61
C LEU A 8 -3.09 50.45 -23.81
N ALA A 9 -2.49 50.94 -22.74
CA ALA A 9 -1.80 50.10 -21.77
C ALA A 9 -2.85 49.27 -21.01
N LEU A 10 -2.92 47.97 -21.30
CA LEU A 10 -3.67 47.00 -20.51
C LEU A 10 -3.03 46.85 -19.12
N PRO A 11 -3.81 46.74 -18.03
CA PRO A 11 -3.26 46.48 -16.71
C PRO A 11 -2.59 45.10 -16.70
N LYS A 12 -1.38 45.02 -16.15
CA LYS A 12 -0.72 43.74 -15.88
C LYS A 12 -1.58 42.95 -14.88
N PRO A 13 -1.90 41.67 -15.12
CA PRO A 13 -2.48 40.85 -14.07
C PRO A 13 -1.36 40.58 -13.05
N ASP A 14 -1.52 41.09 -11.84
CA ASP A 14 -0.84 40.55 -10.66
C ASP A 14 -1.16 39.06 -10.59
N ARG A 15 -0.20 38.22 -10.98
CA ARG A 15 -0.17 36.81 -10.60
C ARG A 15 0.60 36.70 -9.29
N GLN A 16 -0.06 37.12 -8.21
CA GLN A 16 0.21 36.66 -6.86
C GLN A 16 -1.08 36.01 -6.36
N ASP A 17 -1.10 34.68 -6.34
CA ASP A 17 -1.70 33.88 -5.27
C ASP A 17 -1.53 32.39 -5.59
N SER A 18 -0.45 31.83 -5.06
CA SER A 18 -0.42 30.41 -4.68
C SER A 18 -1.35 30.27 -3.47
N THR A 19 -2.58 29.81 -3.69
CA THR A 19 -3.66 29.77 -2.70
C THR A 19 -3.34 28.79 -1.56
N GLU A 20 -2.87 29.30 -0.42
CA GLU A 20 -3.14 28.64 0.87
C GLU A 20 -4.66 28.52 1.00
N LEU A 21 -5.19 27.29 0.95
CA LEU A 21 -6.62 27.06 1.18
C LEU A 21 -6.99 27.65 2.55
N SER A 22 -7.93 28.60 2.54
CA SER A 22 -8.44 29.20 3.77
C SER A 22 -8.99 28.11 4.70
N VAL A 23 -9.00 28.38 6.01
CA VAL A 23 -9.57 27.45 7.00
C VAL A 23 -11.01 27.08 6.63
N GLN A 24 -11.80 28.05 6.15
CA GLN A 24 -13.16 27.85 5.65
C GLN A 24 -13.22 26.86 4.47
N GLN A 25 -12.27 26.94 3.52
CA GLN A 25 -12.21 26.03 2.38
C GLN A 25 -11.86 24.60 2.82
N ARG A 26 -11.00 24.43 3.82
CA ARG A 26 -10.64 23.10 4.34
C ARG A 26 -11.79 22.43 5.08
N VAL A 27 -12.54 23.21 5.86
CA VAL A 27 -13.74 22.78 6.60
C VAL A 27 -14.87 22.43 5.63
N PHE A 28 -15.07 23.24 4.58
CA PHE A 28 -16.00 22.96 3.49
C PHE A 28 -15.67 21.64 2.79
N ASN A 29 -14.40 21.38 2.47
CA ASN A 29 -14.00 20.16 1.76
C ASN A 29 -14.36 18.89 2.55
N ILE A 30 -14.20 18.90 3.88
CA ILE A 30 -14.60 17.77 4.74
C ILE A 30 -16.12 17.61 4.78
N ALA A 31 -16.87 18.70 4.94
CA ALA A 31 -18.32 18.67 4.92
C ALA A 31 -18.86 18.17 3.56
N ASN A 32 -18.19 18.56 2.47
CA ASN A 32 -18.51 18.08 1.13
C ASN A 32 -18.18 16.60 0.95
N GLU A 33 -17.05 16.10 1.48
CA GLU A 33 -16.74 14.66 1.50
C GLU A 33 -17.79 13.88 2.31
N LEU A 34 -18.20 14.39 3.47
CA LEU A 34 -19.25 13.79 4.28
C LEU A 34 -20.54 13.63 3.47
N LEU A 35 -20.99 14.70 2.79
CA LEU A 35 -22.18 14.65 1.94
C LEU A 35 -22.04 13.65 0.78
N HIS A 36 -20.93 13.69 0.03
CA HIS A 36 -20.75 12.81 -1.12
C HIS A 36 -20.73 11.33 -0.71
N THR A 37 -20.01 11.01 0.36
CA THR A 37 -19.96 9.65 0.88
C THR A 37 -21.28 9.23 1.53
N GLU A 38 -22.09 10.17 2.02
CA GLU A 38 -23.44 9.92 2.53
C GLU A 38 -24.41 9.54 1.40
N LYS A 39 -24.38 10.26 0.28
CA LYS A 39 -25.19 9.93 -0.92
C LYS A 39 -24.90 8.52 -1.42
N ALA A 40 -23.61 8.19 -1.49
CA ALA A 40 -23.18 6.85 -1.87
C ALA A 40 -23.69 5.80 -0.86
N TYR A 41 -23.54 6.06 0.43
CA TYR A 41 -23.99 5.14 1.48
C TYR A 41 -25.52 4.91 1.47
N VAL A 42 -26.31 5.97 1.31
CA VAL A 42 -27.77 5.88 1.20
C VAL A 42 -28.20 5.05 -0.02
N SER A 43 -27.49 5.19 -1.15
CA SER A 43 -27.73 4.38 -2.34
C SER A 43 -27.48 2.88 -2.08
N ARG A 44 -26.56 2.57 -1.18
CA ARG A 44 -26.22 1.19 -0.79
C ARG A 44 -27.19 0.61 0.23
N LEU A 45 -27.65 1.44 1.16
CA LEU A 45 -28.77 1.10 2.03
C LEU A 45 -30.06 0.85 1.24
N TYR A 46 -30.32 1.63 0.19
CA TYR A 46 -31.42 1.37 -0.75
C TYR A 46 -31.28 0.00 -1.41
N LEU A 47 -30.08 -0.36 -1.89
CA LEU A 47 -29.83 -1.69 -2.46
C LEU A 47 -30.13 -2.81 -1.45
N LEU A 48 -29.72 -2.66 -0.18
CA LEU A 48 -29.99 -3.67 0.85
C LEU A 48 -31.48 -3.77 1.20
N ASP A 49 -32.12 -2.64 1.47
CA ASP A 49 -33.48 -2.60 2.01
C ASP A 49 -34.54 -2.69 0.89
N GLN A 50 -34.46 -1.80 -0.09
CA GLN A 50 -35.50 -1.65 -1.10
C GLN A 50 -35.37 -2.62 -2.26
N VAL A 51 -34.21 -3.26 -2.43
CA VAL A 51 -33.98 -4.27 -3.49
C VAL A 51 -33.87 -5.66 -2.88
N PHE A 52 -32.80 -5.97 -2.14
CA PHE A 52 -32.59 -7.31 -1.60
C PHE A 52 -33.68 -7.72 -0.60
N CYS A 53 -33.90 -6.93 0.45
CA CYS A 53 -34.87 -7.27 1.49
C CYS A 53 -36.30 -7.30 0.94
N SER A 54 -36.72 -6.26 0.20
CA SER A 54 -38.04 -6.22 -0.43
C SER A 54 -38.31 -7.41 -1.36
N SER A 55 -37.38 -7.75 -2.27
CA SER A 55 -37.58 -8.89 -3.19
C SER A 55 -37.65 -10.22 -2.46
N LEU A 56 -36.82 -10.43 -1.43
CA LEU A 56 -36.87 -11.65 -0.63
C LEU A 56 -38.15 -11.73 0.23
N LEU A 57 -38.61 -10.61 0.78
CA LEU A 57 -39.89 -10.56 1.50
C LEU A 57 -41.08 -10.84 0.59
N GLU A 58 -41.08 -10.29 -0.62
CA GLU A 58 -42.15 -10.52 -1.59
C GLU A 58 -42.25 -12.01 -1.97
N GLU A 59 -41.12 -12.65 -2.25
CA GLU A 59 -41.07 -14.09 -2.53
C GLU A 59 -41.54 -14.92 -1.32
N ALA A 60 -41.05 -14.59 -0.13
CA ALA A 60 -41.45 -15.27 1.11
C ALA A 60 -42.95 -15.15 1.38
N ARG A 61 -43.57 -13.99 1.10
CA ARG A 61 -45.01 -13.78 1.29
C ARG A 61 -45.86 -14.45 0.22
N SER A 62 -45.47 -14.31 -1.04
CA SER A 62 -46.29 -14.73 -2.19
C SER A 62 -46.21 -16.24 -2.44
N ARG A 63 -45.03 -16.82 -2.29
CA ARG A 63 -44.75 -18.22 -2.67
C ARG A 63 -44.34 -19.10 -1.50
N SER A 64 -44.08 -18.52 -0.32
CA SER A 64 -43.65 -19.26 0.89
C SER A 64 -42.41 -20.14 0.65
N SER A 65 -41.54 -19.73 -0.28
CA SER A 65 -40.32 -20.44 -0.68
C SER A 65 -39.28 -20.55 0.44
N PHE A 66 -39.38 -19.67 1.43
CA PHE A 66 -38.63 -19.65 2.70
C PHE A 66 -39.41 -18.77 3.70
N PRO A 67 -39.28 -19.01 5.01
CA PRO A 67 -40.12 -18.32 5.98
C PRO A 67 -39.65 -16.88 6.24
N LEU A 68 -40.60 -16.01 6.61
CA LEU A 68 -40.38 -14.55 6.71
C LEU A 68 -39.39 -14.16 7.81
N ASP A 69 -39.34 -14.96 8.87
CA ASP A 69 -38.42 -14.81 10.00
C ASP A 69 -36.95 -14.92 9.56
N VAL A 70 -36.67 -15.68 8.49
CA VAL A 70 -35.34 -15.76 7.89
C VAL A 70 -34.95 -14.41 7.28
N VAL A 71 -35.84 -13.80 6.50
CA VAL A 71 -35.56 -12.50 5.85
C VAL A 71 -35.40 -11.43 6.92
N MET A 72 -36.29 -11.40 7.91
CA MET A 72 -36.18 -10.50 9.06
C MET A 72 -34.90 -10.76 9.87
N GLY A 73 -34.48 -12.02 9.99
CA GLY A 73 -33.25 -12.41 10.65
C GLY A 73 -31.98 -12.03 9.88
N ILE A 74 -32.03 -11.95 8.54
CA ILE A 74 -30.91 -11.50 7.69
C ILE A 74 -30.77 -9.98 7.75
N PHE A 75 -31.89 -9.26 7.56
CA PHE A 75 -31.86 -7.82 7.38
C PHE A 75 -32.04 -7.02 8.68
N SER A 76 -32.50 -7.65 9.76
CA SER A 76 -32.65 -7.02 11.08
C SER A 76 -33.40 -5.69 10.98
N ASN A 77 -32.85 -4.62 11.54
CA ASN A 77 -33.39 -3.27 11.51
C ASN A 77 -32.82 -2.40 10.35
N ILE A 78 -32.37 -3.00 9.23
CA ILE A 78 -31.82 -2.25 8.08
C ILE A 78 -32.80 -1.21 7.54
N CYS A 79 -34.11 -1.49 7.58
CA CYS A 79 -35.14 -0.55 7.13
C CYS A 79 -35.15 0.73 7.98
N SER A 80 -34.96 0.60 9.29
CA SER A 80 -34.85 1.74 10.20
C SER A 80 -33.60 2.57 9.92
N ILE A 81 -32.48 1.90 9.64
CA ILE A 81 -31.22 2.56 9.26
C ILE A 81 -31.41 3.31 7.93
N TYR A 82 -31.93 2.66 6.90
CA TYR A 82 -32.21 3.29 5.61
C TYR A 82 -33.13 4.50 5.75
N CYS A 83 -34.26 4.36 6.44
CA CYS A 83 -35.19 5.47 6.66
C CYS A 83 -34.51 6.66 7.35
N PHE A 84 -33.71 6.42 8.39
CA PHE A 84 -32.99 7.49 9.09
C PHE A 84 -32.05 8.26 8.15
N HIS A 85 -31.21 7.55 7.39
CA HIS A 85 -30.24 8.18 6.50
C HIS A 85 -30.92 8.89 5.31
N GLN A 86 -31.89 8.25 4.67
CA GLN A 86 -32.61 8.78 3.52
C GLN A 86 -33.51 9.98 3.87
N GLN A 87 -34.20 9.95 5.01
CA GLN A 87 -35.24 10.93 5.33
C GLN A 87 -34.75 12.07 6.23
N PHE A 88 -33.67 11.86 7.00
CA PHE A 88 -33.20 12.84 7.99
C PHE A 88 -31.78 13.32 7.71
N LEU A 89 -30.79 12.42 7.69
CA LEU A 89 -29.38 12.85 7.63
C LEU A 89 -29.00 13.41 6.26
N LEU A 90 -29.28 12.68 5.18
CA LEU A 90 -28.92 13.11 3.84
C LEU A 90 -29.60 14.44 3.45
N PRO A 91 -30.93 14.61 3.61
CA PRO A 91 -31.58 15.89 3.29
C PRO A 91 -31.06 17.06 4.14
N ALA A 92 -30.72 16.83 5.41
CA ALA A 92 -30.15 17.86 6.27
C ALA A 92 -28.76 18.31 5.77
N LEU A 93 -27.91 17.36 5.37
CA LEU A 93 -26.60 17.66 4.79
C LEU A 93 -26.72 18.33 3.42
N GLU A 94 -27.60 17.87 2.54
CA GLU A 94 -27.84 18.49 1.23
C GLU A 94 -28.28 19.94 1.36
N LYS A 95 -29.24 20.21 2.25
CA LYS A 95 -29.69 21.57 2.54
C LYS A 95 -28.55 22.44 3.07
N ARG A 96 -27.76 21.93 4.02
CA ARG A 96 -26.62 22.65 4.59
C ARG A 96 -25.56 23.00 3.56
N MET A 97 -25.25 22.07 2.67
CA MET A 97 -24.26 22.30 1.62
C MET A 97 -24.76 23.26 0.53
N ALA A 98 -26.07 23.31 0.26
CA ALA A 98 -26.65 24.28 -0.66
C ALA A 98 -26.62 25.72 -0.12
N GLU A 99 -26.66 25.89 1.20
CA GLU A 99 -26.69 27.19 1.89
C GLU A 99 -25.40 27.41 2.73
N TRP A 100 -24.27 26.80 2.31
CA TRP A 100 -23.05 26.74 3.12
C TRP A 100 -22.53 28.12 3.55
N ASP A 101 -22.54 29.08 2.62
CA ASP A 101 -22.01 30.43 2.87
C ASP A 101 -22.78 31.18 3.98
N LEU A 102 -24.03 30.80 4.23
CA LEU A 102 -24.88 31.39 5.28
C LEU A 102 -24.67 30.73 6.65
N ASN A 103 -24.27 29.46 6.65
CA ASN A 103 -24.14 28.67 7.88
C ASN A 103 -23.08 27.56 7.71
N PRO A 104 -21.77 27.90 7.73
CA PRO A 104 -20.67 27.00 7.34
C PRO A 104 -20.28 26.03 8.46
N ARG A 105 -21.23 25.20 8.86
CA ARG A 105 -21.10 24.29 10.00
C ARG A 105 -21.76 22.94 9.71
N ILE A 106 -21.45 21.88 10.45
CA ILE A 106 -22.14 20.57 10.35
C ILE A 106 -22.35 19.89 11.71
N GLY A 107 -21.67 20.36 12.76
CA GLY A 107 -21.73 19.82 14.09
C GLY A 107 -23.14 19.85 14.67
N ASP A 108 -23.91 20.91 14.46
CA ASP A 108 -25.31 21.01 14.93
C ASP A 108 -26.23 19.92 14.34
N ILE A 109 -26.04 19.57 13.05
CA ILE A 109 -26.78 18.49 12.38
C ILE A 109 -26.39 17.16 13.01
N LEU A 110 -25.08 16.89 13.10
CA LEU A 110 -24.57 15.62 13.60
C LEU A 110 -24.87 15.44 15.09
N GLN A 111 -24.87 16.50 15.89
CA GLN A 111 -25.18 16.46 17.32
C GLN A 111 -26.65 16.07 17.53
N LYS A 112 -27.56 16.64 16.73
CA LYS A 112 -28.99 16.31 16.77
C LYS A 112 -29.27 14.88 16.35
N LEU A 113 -28.52 14.36 15.37
CA LEU A 113 -28.79 13.08 14.72
C LEU A 113 -27.97 11.89 15.27
N ALA A 114 -26.81 12.15 15.89
CA ALA A 114 -25.94 11.12 16.46
C ALA A 114 -26.63 10.19 17.48
N PRO A 115 -27.58 10.65 18.34
CA PRO A 115 -28.28 9.75 19.26
C PRO A 115 -29.01 8.59 18.57
N PHE A 116 -29.48 8.79 17.33
CA PHE A 116 -30.18 7.75 16.55
C PHE A 116 -29.23 6.66 16.04
N LEU A 117 -27.93 6.93 15.93
CA LEU A 117 -26.93 5.94 15.50
C LEU A 117 -26.79 4.76 16.49
N LYS A 118 -27.34 4.87 17.70
CA LYS A 118 -27.44 3.73 18.64
C LYS A 118 -28.20 2.54 18.07
N MET A 119 -29.09 2.73 17.08
CA MET A 119 -29.80 1.64 16.39
C MET A 119 -28.86 0.66 15.67
N TYR A 120 -27.64 1.11 15.31
CA TYR A 120 -26.64 0.23 14.70
C TYR A 120 -26.18 -0.88 15.64
N GLY A 121 -26.28 -0.69 16.96
CA GLY A 121 -25.95 -1.74 17.92
C GLY A 121 -26.80 -3.00 17.73
N GLU A 122 -28.08 -2.85 17.38
CA GLU A 122 -28.96 -3.99 17.08
C GLU A 122 -28.55 -4.69 15.78
N TYR A 123 -28.32 -3.94 14.70
CA TYR A 123 -27.88 -4.47 13.42
C TYR A 123 -26.57 -5.27 13.57
N VAL A 124 -25.60 -4.66 14.22
CA VAL A 124 -24.27 -5.22 14.47
C VAL A 124 -24.35 -6.47 15.33
N LYS A 125 -25.16 -6.46 16.40
CA LYS A 125 -25.37 -7.63 17.26
C LYS A 125 -25.97 -8.81 16.51
N ASN A 126 -26.85 -8.57 15.54
CA ASN A 126 -27.49 -9.62 14.74
C ASN A 126 -26.63 -10.11 13.56
N PHE A 127 -25.53 -9.42 13.25
CA PHE A 127 -24.79 -9.62 12.00
C PHE A 127 -24.28 -11.05 11.78
N ASP A 128 -23.72 -11.68 12.81
CA ASP A 128 -23.21 -13.05 12.73
C ASP A 128 -24.30 -14.05 12.35
N ARG A 129 -25.45 -13.96 13.03
CA ARG A 129 -26.63 -14.77 12.73
C ARG A 129 -27.15 -14.50 11.31
N ALA A 130 -27.15 -13.24 10.89
CA ALA A 130 -27.58 -12.86 9.55
C ALA A 130 -26.70 -13.54 8.46
N MET A 131 -25.38 -13.57 8.65
CA MET A 131 -24.46 -14.25 7.73
C MET A 131 -24.68 -15.75 7.66
N GLU A 132 -24.88 -16.41 8.81
CA GLU A 132 -25.20 -17.83 8.86
C GLU A 132 -26.52 -18.14 8.14
N LEU A 133 -27.54 -17.29 8.32
CA LEU A 133 -28.81 -17.43 7.61
C LEU A 133 -28.63 -17.27 6.09
N VAL A 134 -27.89 -16.26 5.62
CA VAL A 134 -27.61 -16.12 4.19
C VAL A 134 -26.95 -17.39 3.64
N ASN A 135 -25.88 -17.87 4.27
CA ASN A 135 -25.15 -19.06 3.81
C ASN A 135 -26.06 -20.31 3.79
N THR A 136 -26.78 -20.54 4.88
CA THR A 136 -27.71 -21.67 5.01
C THR A 136 -28.78 -21.65 3.91
N TRP A 137 -29.37 -20.49 3.64
CA TRP A 137 -30.49 -20.38 2.69
C TRP A 137 -30.05 -20.27 1.23
N MET A 138 -28.82 -19.84 0.96
CA MET A 138 -28.18 -19.98 -0.34
C MET A 138 -27.99 -21.45 -0.75
N GLU A 139 -27.81 -22.36 0.21
CA GLU A 139 -27.71 -23.80 -0.04
C GLU A 139 -29.08 -24.49 -0.01
N ARG A 140 -29.91 -24.14 0.97
CA ARG A 140 -31.18 -24.82 1.24
C ARG A 140 -32.29 -24.49 0.24
N SER A 141 -32.29 -23.29 -0.35
CA SER A 141 -33.36 -22.84 -1.24
C SER A 141 -32.81 -22.33 -2.58
N SER A 142 -33.14 -23.05 -3.66
CA SER A 142 -32.82 -22.63 -5.03
C SER A 142 -33.45 -21.28 -5.38
N GLN A 143 -34.65 -21.00 -4.86
CA GLN A 143 -35.37 -19.75 -5.09
C GLN A 143 -34.67 -18.57 -4.40
N PHE A 144 -34.28 -18.74 -3.13
CA PHE A 144 -33.50 -17.74 -2.41
C PHE A 144 -32.20 -17.42 -3.16
N LYS A 145 -31.46 -18.46 -3.54
CA LYS A 145 -30.22 -18.35 -4.32
C LYS A 145 -30.43 -17.63 -5.65
N ALA A 146 -31.48 -17.97 -6.39
CA ALA A 146 -31.79 -17.36 -7.68
C ALA A 146 -32.06 -15.86 -7.57
N ILE A 147 -32.81 -15.43 -6.55
CA ILE A 147 -33.10 -14.00 -6.32
C ILE A 147 -31.83 -13.24 -5.99
N VAL A 148 -31.02 -13.75 -5.04
CA VAL A 148 -29.75 -13.12 -4.65
C VAL A 148 -28.82 -13.00 -5.87
N TYR A 149 -28.65 -14.07 -6.64
CA TYR A 149 -27.80 -14.04 -7.84
C TYR A 149 -28.33 -13.15 -8.95
N HIS A 150 -29.66 -13.05 -9.12
CA HIS A 150 -30.25 -12.13 -10.08
C HIS A 150 -29.85 -10.69 -9.74
N ILE A 151 -30.08 -10.27 -8.49
CA ILE A 151 -29.78 -8.91 -8.04
C ILE A 151 -28.27 -8.62 -8.12
N GLN A 152 -27.42 -9.58 -7.74
CA GLN A 152 -25.96 -9.43 -7.78
C GLN A 152 -25.38 -9.17 -9.19
N ARG A 153 -26.11 -9.58 -10.24
CA ARG A 153 -25.70 -9.35 -11.64
C ARG A 153 -26.10 -7.98 -12.17
N GLU A 154 -26.91 -7.23 -11.42
CA GLU A 154 -27.30 -5.88 -11.81
C GLU A 154 -26.14 -4.90 -11.60
N GLU A 155 -26.01 -3.93 -12.49
CA GLU A 155 -24.91 -2.96 -12.48
C GLU A 155 -24.81 -2.21 -11.13
N ARG A 156 -25.95 -1.88 -10.52
CA ARG A 156 -26.01 -1.21 -9.21
C ARG A 156 -25.36 -2.00 -8.07
N CYS A 157 -25.24 -3.33 -8.21
CA CYS A 157 -24.59 -4.21 -7.24
C CYS A 157 -23.05 -4.21 -7.37
N GLY A 158 -22.49 -3.67 -8.45
CA GLY A 158 -21.05 -3.55 -8.63
C GLY A 158 -20.28 -4.87 -8.64
N ASN A 159 -20.94 -5.99 -8.98
CA ASN A 159 -20.42 -7.36 -8.90
C ASN A 159 -20.00 -7.82 -7.49
N LEU A 160 -20.53 -7.18 -6.44
CA LEU A 160 -20.32 -7.59 -5.06
C LEU A 160 -21.43 -8.53 -4.59
N THR A 161 -21.15 -9.35 -3.56
CA THR A 161 -22.17 -10.25 -3.01
C THR A 161 -23.10 -9.54 -2.03
N LEU A 162 -24.27 -10.11 -1.75
CA LEU A 162 -25.15 -9.61 -0.69
C LEU A 162 -24.40 -9.42 0.65
N GLN A 163 -23.57 -10.40 1.02
CA GLN A 163 -22.78 -10.33 2.24
C GLN A 163 -21.81 -9.13 2.27
N HIS A 164 -21.26 -8.73 1.10
CA HIS A 164 -20.39 -7.56 1.02
C HIS A 164 -21.17 -6.28 1.35
N HIS A 165 -22.33 -6.10 0.72
CA HIS A 165 -23.17 -4.93 0.96
C HIS A 165 -23.65 -4.85 2.41
N MET A 166 -23.97 -5.99 3.04
CA MET A 166 -24.38 -6.04 4.44
C MET A 166 -23.29 -5.51 5.40
N LEU A 167 -22.01 -5.48 5.01
CA LEU A 167 -20.94 -4.90 5.85
C LEU A 167 -20.96 -3.37 5.87
N GLU A 168 -21.49 -2.73 4.83
CA GLU A 168 -21.39 -1.28 4.65
C GLU A 168 -22.00 -0.48 5.81
N PRO A 169 -23.17 -0.83 6.37
CA PRO A 169 -23.72 -0.10 7.51
C PRO A 169 -22.79 -0.05 8.72
N VAL A 170 -22.11 -1.15 9.00
CA VAL A 170 -21.22 -1.20 10.16
C VAL A 170 -19.95 -0.38 9.93
N GLN A 171 -19.48 -0.26 8.69
CA GLN A 171 -18.31 0.57 8.34
C GLN A 171 -18.61 2.07 8.40
N ARG A 172 -19.88 2.47 8.30
CA ARG A 172 -20.25 3.88 8.27
C ARG A 172 -19.96 4.58 9.60
N ILE A 173 -20.20 3.91 10.73
CA ILE A 173 -20.03 4.51 12.06
C ILE A 173 -18.58 4.95 12.34
N PRO A 174 -17.55 4.08 12.17
CA PRO A 174 -16.16 4.52 12.29
C PRO A 174 -15.79 5.65 11.33
N ARG A 175 -16.39 5.70 10.13
CA ARG A 175 -16.10 6.76 9.16
C ARG A 175 -16.60 8.12 9.62
N TYR A 176 -17.76 8.20 10.27
CA TYR A 176 -18.20 9.47 10.88
C TYR A 176 -17.24 9.94 11.97
N GLU A 177 -16.72 9.02 12.79
CA GLU A 177 -15.74 9.35 13.83
C GLU A 177 -14.45 9.94 13.23
N LEU A 178 -13.92 9.32 12.16
CA LEU A 178 -12.71 9.81 11.47
C LEU A 178 -12.93 11.18 10.82
N LEU A 179 -14.03 11.35 10.10
CA LEU A 179 -14.36 12.62 9.44
C LEU A 179 -14.55 13.75 10.44
N LEU A 180 -15.22 13.49 11.58
CA LEU A 180 -15.40 14.49 12.63
C LEU A 180 -14.10 14.84 13.37
N LYS A 181 -13.20 13.88 13.57
CA LYS A 181 -11.87 14.15 14.13
C LYS A 181 -11.06 15.08 13.22
N ASP A 182 -11.07 14.82 11.91
CA ASP A 182 -10.40 15.70 10.94
C ASP A 182 -11.10 17.07 10.87
N TYR A 183 -12.42 17.11 10.92
CA TYR A 183 -13.21 18.35 10.96
C TYR A 183 -12.84 19.22 12.16
N LEU A 184 -12.79 18.63 13.36
CA LEU A 184 -12.38 19.30 14.60
C LEU A 184 -10.92 19.78 14.58
N HIS A 185 -10.03 19.00 13.97
CA HIS A 185 -8.62 19.39 13.85
C HIS A 185 -8.43 20.65 12.98
N ARG A 186 -9.33 20.87 12.01
CA ARG A 186 -9.28 22.01 11.08
C ARG A 186 -10.17 23.19 11.50
N LEU A 187 -11.07 22.99 12.45
CA LEU A 187 -11.89 24.05 13.04
C LEU A 187 -11.04 24.95 13.98
N PRO A 188 -11.15 26.28 13.86
CA PRO A 188 -10.65 27.19 14.90
C PRO A 188 -11.31 26.88 16.25
N GLY A 189 -10.55 26.98 17.35
CA GLY A 189 -11.07 26.67 18.69
C GLY A 189 -12.15 27.64 19.20
N ASP A 190 -12.25 28.81 18.59
CA ASP A 190 -13.27 29.84 18.82
C ASP A 190 -14.46 29.75 17.85
N HIS A 191 -14.45 28.78 16.92
CA HIS A 191 -15.54 28.59 15.97
C HIS A 191 -16.81 28.10 16.66
N ASP A 192 -17.97 28.65 16.27
CA ASP A 192 -19.28 28.33 16.85
C ASP A 192 -19.59 26.83 16.81
N ASP A 193 -19.15 26.13 15.75
CA ASP A 193 -19.38 24.69 15.56
C ASP A 193 -18.47 23.77 16.37
N PHE A 194 -17.40 24.28 16.99
CA PHE A 194 -16.41 23.44 17.69
C PHE A 194 -17.07 22.62 18.81
N LYS A 195 -17.94 23.26 19.61
CA LYS A 195 -18.66 22.59 20.71
C LYS A 195 -19.63 21.53 20.20
N ASP A 196 -20.37 21.82 19.13
CA ASP A 196 -21.35 20.91 18.58
C ASP A 196 -20.68 19.71 17.88
N ALA A 197 -19.61 19.95 17.12
CA ALA A 197 -18.82 18.90 16.50
C ALA A 197 -18.11 18.00 17.55
N GLN A 198 -17.57 18.59 18.62
CA GLN A 198 -16.96 17.83 19.71
C GLN A 198 -18.00 16.96 20.42
N LYS A 199 -19.20 17.51 20.68
CA LYS A 199 -20.26 16.74 21.31
C LYS A 199 -20.77 15.61 20.40
N SER A 200 -20.86 15.87 19.10
CA SER A 200 -21.19 14.87 18.10
C SER A 200 -20.22 13.70 18.13
N LEU A 201 -18.91 13.99 18.19
CA LEU A 201 -17.87 12.97 18.23
C LEU A 201 -18.00 12.05 19.46
N GLU A 202 -18.28 12.61 20.65
CA GLU A 202 -18.53 11.82 21.86
C GLU A 202 -19.73 10.88 21.72
N LEU A 203 -20.84 11.38 21.16
CA LEU A 203 -22.06 10.60 20.96
C LEU A 203 -21.85 9.45 19.96
N ILE A 204 -21.10 9.71 18.89
CA ILE A 204 -20.75 8.71 17.87
C ILE A 204 -19.79 7.67 18.42
N ALA A 205 -18.76 8.09 19.16
CA ALA A 205 -17.82 7.17 19.80
C ALA A 205 -18.55 6.23 20.79
N THR A 206 -19.51 6.75 21.55
CA THR A 206 -20.34 5.93 22.46
C THR A 206 -21.19 4.91 21.69
N ALA A 207 -21.76 5.29 20.53
CA ALA A 207 -22.51 4.37 19.67
C ALA A 207 -21.61 3.29 19.03
N ALA A 208 -20.37 3.65 18.70
CA ALA A 208 -19.35 2.74 18.18
C ALA A 208 -18.87 1.73 19.24
N GLU A 209 -18.75 2.15 20.50
CA GLU A 209 -18.22 1.32 21.59
C GLU A 209 -19.12 0.13 21.95
N HIS A 210 -20.44 0.30 21.85
CA HIS A 210 -21.42 -0.78 21.95
C HIS A 210 -21.41 -1.77 20.75
N SER A 211 -20.62 -1.49 19.71
CA SER A 211 -20.53 -2.25 18.45
C SER A 211 -19.15 -2.90 18.22
N ASN A 212 -18.17 -2.67 19.11
CA ASN A 212 -16.73 -2.86 18.86
C ASN A 212 -16.21 -4.31 18.77
N THR A 213 -16.93 -5.32 19.27
CA THR A 213 -16.52 -6.73 19.14
C THR A 213 -16.80 -7.30 17.75
N ALA A 214 -17.93 -6.91 17.15
CA ALA A 214 -18.28 -7.25 15.77
C ALA A 214 -17.44 -6.47 14.75
N ILE A 215 -17.11 -5.19 15.03
CA ILE A 215 -16.22 -4.38 14.17
C ILE A 215 -14.86 -5.06 13.94
N ARG A 216 -14.25 -5.67 14.95
CA ARG A 216 -12.98 -6.43 14.79
C ARG A 216 -13.13 -7.69 13.95
N LYS A 217 -14.26 -8.40 14.06
CA LYS A 217 -14.59 -9.57 13.24
C LYS A 217 -14.86 -9.17 11.79
N MET A 218 -15.41 -7.98 11.59
CA MET A 218 -15.71 -7.42 10.28
C MET A 218 -14.50 -6.81 9.58
N GLU A 219 -13.52 -6.29 10.31
CA GLU A 219 -12.22 -5.94 9.73
C GLU A 219 -11.47 -7.18 9.21
N ARG A 220 -11.63 -8.33 9.87
CA ARG A 220 -11.17 -9.61 9.32
C ARG A 220 -11.91 -9.98 8.05
N MET A 221 -13.25 -9.88 8.03
CA MET A 221 -14.06 -10.12 6.82
C MET A 221 -13.64 -9.19 5.67
N ARG A 222 -13.44 -7.89 5.93
CA ARG A 222 -12.96 -6.92 4.92
C ARG A 222 -11.64 -7.36 4.28
N LYS A 223 -10.71 -7.89 5.07
CA LYS A 223 -9.45 -8.44 4.54
C LYS A 223 -9.70 -9.63 3.61
N LEU A 224 -10.61 -10.54 3.98
CA LEU A 224 -11.01 -11.67 3.12
C LEU A 224 -11.64 -11.19 1.80
N LEU A 225 -12.45 -10.13 1.83
CA LEU A 225 -13.09 -9.59 0.63
C LEU A 225 -12.11 -8.89 -0.30
N LYS A 226 -11.14 -8.13 0.25
CA LYS A 226 -10.05 -7.56 -0.56
C LYS A 226 -9.29 -8.67 -1.29
N VAL A 227 -9.05 -9.78 -0.60
CA VAL A 227 -8.46 -10.97 -1.24
C VAL A 227 -9.40 -11.56 -2.29
N TYR A 228 -10.70 -11.65 -2.03
CA TYR A 228 -11.68 -12.17 -2.99
C TYR A 228 -11.70 -11.37 -4.30
N GLU A 229 -11.67 -10.03 -4.20
CA GLU A 229 -11.52 -9.13 -5.34
C GLU A 229 -10.17 -9.31 -6.05
N LEU A 230 -9.05 -9.37 -5.31
CA LEU A 230 -7.72 -9.61 -5.87
C LEU A 230 -7.66 -10.90 -6.71
N LEU A 231 -8.43 -11.91 -6.30
CA LEU A 231 -8.56 -13.21 -6.97
C LEU A 231 -9.66 -13.24 -8.05
N GLY A 232 -10.37 -12.13 -8.27
CA GLY A 232 -11.38 -12.00 -9.32
C GLY A 232 -12.71 -12.67 -9.02
N GLY A 233 -13.02 -12.93 -7.74
CA GLY A 233 -14.31 -13.49 -7.31
C GLY A 233 -14.57 -14.95 -7.69
N GLU A 234 -13.53 -15.68 -8.10
CA GLU A 234 -13.64 -17.10 -8.50
C GLU A 234 -13.45 -18.06 -7.31
N GLU A 235 -12.93 -17.58 -6.17
CA GLU A 235 -12.57 -18.41 -5.01
C GLU A 235 -13.55 -18.23 -3.85
N ASP A 236 -14.07 -19.34 -3.31
CA ASP A 236 -14.95 -19.32 -2.13
C ASP A 236 -14.15 -19.15 -0.83
N ILE A 237 -13.64 -17.94 -0.62
CA ILE A 237 -12.85 -17.58 0.57
C ILE A 237 -13.61 -16.72 1.57
N VAL A 238 -14.85 -16.36 1.27
CA VAL A 238 -15.72 -15.52 2.11
C VAL A 238 -16.55 -16.42 3.02
N ASN A 239 -15.91 -17.01 4.02
CA ASN A 239 -16.54 -17.86 5.03
C ASN A 239 -16.24 -17.31 6.44
N PRO A 240 -17.21 -17.27 7.38
CA PRO A 240 -16.98 -16.90 8.77
C PRO A 240 -15.85 -17.64 9.50
N THR A 241 -15.49 -18.85 9.06
CA THR A 241 -14.40 -19.66 9.64
C THR A 241 -13.04 -19.39 9.00
N ASN A 242 -12.98 -18.71 7.84
CA ASN A 242 -11.72 -18.38 7.19
C ASN A 242 -11.08 -17.18 7.89
N GLU A 243 -9.83 -17.30 8.28
CA GLU A 243 -9.05 -16.20 8.84
C GLU A 243 -7.82 -15.96 7.98
N LEU A 244 -7.73 -14.77 7.38
CA LEU A 244 -6.53 -14.36 6.66
C LEU A 244 -5.40 -14.08 7.65
N ILE A 245 -4.38 -14.92 7.64
CA ILE A 245 -3.20 -14.79 8.49
C ILE A 245 -2.20 -13.82 7.86
N LYS A 246 -1.87 -14.00 6.58
CA LYS A 246 -0.86 -13.19 5.87
C LYS A 246 -1.00 -13.28 4.36
N GLU A 247 -0.62 -12.22 3.65
CA GLU A 247 -0.46 -12.22 2.20
C GLU A 247 0.85 -11.53 1.79
N GLY A 248 1.35 -11.82 0.59
CA GLY A 248 2.50 -11.11 0.04
C GLY A 248 3.22 -11.81 -1.11
N HIS A 249 4.18 -11.09 -1.70
CA HIS A 249 5.06 -11.61 -2.75
C HIS A 249 6.16 -12.51 -2.19
N ILE A 250 6.40 -13.64 -2.87
CA ILE A 250 7.46 -14.60 -2.58
C ILE A 250 8.16 -14.98 -3.89
N LEU A 251 9.49 -15.07 -3.84
CA LEU A 251 10.29 -15.66 -4.92
C LEU A 251 10.31 -17.18 -4.78
N LYS A 252 9.45 -17.87 -5.55
CA LYS A 252 9.43 -19.33 -5.59
C LYS A 252 10.57 -19.87 -6.42
N LEU A 253 11.39 -20.72 -5.84
CA LEU A 253 12.40 -21.49 -6.57
C LEU A 253 11.74 -22.63 -7.34
N SER A 254 12.00 -22.72 -8.64
CA SER A 254 11.55 -23.82 -9.47
C SER A 254 12.47 -25.03 -9.31
N ALA A 255 11.93 -26.15 -8.81
CA ALA A 255 12.68 -27.41 -8.69
C ALA A 255 13.15 -27.97 -10.05
N LYS A 256 12.57 -27.53 -11.17
CA LYS A 256 12.88 -28.05 -12.52
C LYS A 256 14.11 -27.40 -13.16
N ASN A 257 14.38 -26.12 -12.86
CA ASN A 257 15.42 -25.34 -13.55
C ASN A 257 16.12 -24.31 -12.65
N GLY A 258 15.86 -24.33 -11.33
CA GLY A 258 16.51 -23.45 -10.35
C GLY A 258 16.17 -21.96 -10.49
N THR A 259 15.27 -21.57 -11.40
CA THR A 259 14.91 -20.17 -11.59
C THR A 259 13.95 -19.71 -10.50
N SER A 260 14.15 -18.48 -10.03
CA SER A 260 13.22 -17.80 -9.14
C SER A 260 12.04 -17.25 -9.94
N GLN A 261 10.83 -17.46 -9.43
CA GLN A 261 9.59 -16.99 -10.04
C GLN A 261 8.86 -16.11 -9.02
N ASP A 262 8.47 -14.89 -9.43
CA ASP A 262 7.65 -14.02 -8.58
C ASP A 262 6.23 -14.59 -8.45
N ARG A 263 5.76 -14.72 -7.22
CA ARG A 263 4.50 -15.39 -6.86
C ARG A 263 3.87 -14.65 -5.71
N TYR A 264 2.55 -14.70 -5.64
CA TYR A 264 1.81 -14.14 -4.53
C TYR A 264 1.24 -15.28 -3.69
N LEU A 265 1.46 -15.25 -2.38
CA LEU A 265 0.93 -16.23 -1.44
C LEU A 265 -0.12 -15.59 -0.56
N ILE A 266 -1.17 -16.34 -0.27
CA ILE A 266 -2.26 -15.91 0.61
C ILE A 266 -2.53 -17.04 1.60
N LEU A 267 -2.16 -16.82 2.85
CA LEU A 267 -2.24 -17.80 3.93
C LEU A 267 -3.51 -17.56 4.76
N PHE A 268 -4.38 -18.56 4.78
CA PHE A 268 -5.52 -18.67 5.68
C PHE A 268 -5.19 -19.64 6.83
N ASN A 269 -6.08 -19.73 7.81
CA ASN A 269 -5.98 -20.64 8.94
C ASN A 269 -6.05 -22.14 8.56
N ASP A 270 -6.72 -22.48 7.46
CA ASP A 270 -6.92 -23.86 7.00
C ASP A 270 -6.20 -24.19 5.68
N ARG A 271 -5.72 -23.18 4.94
CA ARG A 271 -5.09 -23.39 3.63
C ARG A 271 -4.16 -22.25 3.21
N LEU A 272 -3.24 -22.57 2.31
CA LEU A 272 -2.36 -21.63 1.61
C LEU A 272 -2.72 -21.60 0.12
N LEU A 273 -3.08 -20.42 -0.39
CA LEU A 273 -3.28 -20.19 -1.81
C LEU A 273 -1.97 -19.75 -2.47
N TYR A 274 -1.62 -20.44 -3.54
CA TYR A 274 -0.47 -20.14 -4.39
C TYR A 274 -0.94 -19.48 -5.69
N CYS A 275 -0.61 -18.21 -5.87
CA CYS A 275 -1.18 -17.37 -6.92
C CYS A 275 -0.12 -16.92 -7.94
N VAL A 276 -0.56 -16.70 -9.18
CA VAL A 276 0.23 -16.17 -10.29
C VAL A 276 -0.39 -14.85 -10.78
N PRO A 277 0.41 -13.83 -11.17
CA PRO A 277 -0.12 -12.60 -11.73
C PRO A 277 -0.95 -12.87 -13.01
N LYS A 278 -2.08 -12.17 -13.17
CA LYS A 278 -2.86 -12.15 -14.41
C LYS A 278 -2.83 -10.73 -15.00
N LEU A 279 -2.54 -10.61 -16.29
CA LEU A 279 -2.69 -9.35 -17.03
C LEU A 279 -4.17 -9.18 -17.41
N ARG A 280 -4.97 -8.58 -16.53
CA ARG A 280 -6.31 -8.06 -16.86
C ARG A 280 -6.43 -6.61 -16.40
N LEU A 281 -7.18 -5.83 -17.18
CA LEU A 281 -7.32 -4.38 -17.01
C LEU A 281 -8.23 -3.98 -15.83
N ILE A 282 -9.03 -4.89 -15.26
CA ILE A 282 -10.00 -4.58 -14.18
C ILE A 282 -10.16 -5.77 -13.21
N GLY A 283 -10.13 -5.48 -11.89
CA GLY A 283 -10.56 -6.37 -10.81
C GLY A 283 -9.57 -7.47 -10.37
N GLN A 284 -9.29 -8.44 -11.24
CA GLN A 284 -8.48 -9.63 -10.90
C GLN A 284 -6.98 -9.36 -11.10
N LYS A 285 -6.20 -9.28 -10.01
CA LYS A 285 -4.73 -9.12 -10.07
C LYS A 285 -4.00 -10.45 -10.12
N PHE A 286 -4.56 -11.49 -9.51
CA PHE A 286 -3.93 -12.80 -9.40
C PHE A 286 -4.90 -13.94 -9.75
N GLY A 287 -4.36 -15.06 -10.26
CA GLY A 287 -5.08 -16.32 -10.41
C GLY A 287 -4.51 -17.38 -9.47
N VAL A 288 -5.38 -18.16 -8.83
CA VAL A 288 -4.97 -19.29 -7.96
C VAL A 288 -4.48 -20.44 -8.83
N ARG A 289 -3.24 -20.87 -8.60
CA ARG A 289 -2.60 -21.98 -9.32
C ARG A 289 -2.57 -23.27 -8.50
N ALA A 290 -2.54 -23.17 -7.18
CA ALA A 290 -2.67 -24.33 -6.29
C ALA A 290 -3.29 -23.92 -4.96
N ARG A 291 -4.00 -24.86 -4.34
CA ARG A 291 -4.55 -24.78 -2.98
C ARG A 291 -3.83 -25.84 -2.17
N ILE A 292 -3.18 -25.44 -1.09
CA ILE A 292 -2.34 -26.31 -0.26
C ILE A 292 -3.00 -26.33 1.12
N ASP A 293 -3.41 -27.50 1.57
CA ASP A 293 -3.89 -27.69 2.94
C ASP A 293 -2.72 -27.45 3.91
N VAL A 294 -2.98 -26.74 5.00
CA VAL A 294 -1.97 -26.50 6.04
C VAL A 294 -2.00 -27.58 7.12
N ASP A 295 -3.06 -28.39 7.19
CA ASP A 295 -3.13 -29.50 8.13
C ASP A 295 -2.07 -30.56 7.79
N GLY A 296 -1.28 -30.95 8.79
CA GLY A 296 -0.11 -31.81 8.61
C GLY A 296 1.02 -31.20 7.75
N MET A 297 0.97 -29.91 7.40
CA MET A 297 2.04 -29.26 6.63
C MET A 297 3.29 -29.07 7.50
N GLU A 298 4.30 -29.90 7.25
CA GLU A 298 5.61 -29.73 7.88
C GLU A 298 6.42 -28.65 7.17
N LEU A 299 6.50 -27.48 7.80
CA LEU A 299 7.48 -26.47 7.44
C LEU A 299 8.86 -26.96 7.87
N LYS A 300 9.53 -27.65 6.96
CA LYS A 300 10.97 -27.82 7.06
C LYS A 300 11.55 -26.53 6.53
N GLU A 301 12.28 -25.81 7.39
CA GLU A 301 13.23 -24.86 6.87
C GLU A 301 14.04 -25.61 5.81
N SER A 302 13.85 -25.24 4.54
CA SER A 302 14.85 -25.62 3.57
C SER A 302 16.12 -25.07 4.17
N SER A 303 17.06 -25.96 4.44
CA SER A 303 18.42 -25.61 4.85
C SER A 303 19.17 -24.82 3.76
N SER A 304 18.42 -24.16 2.86
CA SER A 304 18.79 -23.07 1.99
C SER A 304 18.89 -21.71 2.70
N ILE A 305 18.53 -21.61 3.99
CA ILE A 305 19.07 -20.57 4.90
C ILE A 305 19.88 -21.18 6.07
N ASN A 306 19.90 -22.52 6.21
CA ASN A 306 20.88 -23.25 7.03
C ASN A 306 22.14 -23.65 6.25
N ASN A 307 22.82 -22.66 5.66
CA ASN A 307 24.15 -22.84 5.06
C ASN A 307 25.28 -22.99 6.10
N CYS A 308 24.99 -23.47 7.32
CA CYS A 308 26.02 -23.81 8.31
C CYS A 308 26.51 -25.26 8.16
N ASN A 309 25.67 -26.19 7.66
CA ASN A 309 26.01 -27.63 7.61
C ASN A 309 26.40 -28.18 6.22
N GLU A 310 26.19 -27.43 5.13
CA GLU A 310 26.67 -27.75 3.77
C GLU A 310 27.81 -26.84 3.29
N LEU A 311 28.28 -25.92 4.12
CA LEU A 311 29.38 -25.03 3.75
C LEU A 311 30.59 -25.88 3.33
N GLY A 312 31.09 -25.66 2.11
CA GLY A 312 32.16 -26.46 1.53
C GLY A 312 31.79 -27.85 1.02
N LYS A 313 30.56 -28.36 1.21
CA LYS A 313 30.10 -29.67 0.67
C LYS A 313 29.52 -29.60 -0.74
N ARG A 314 29.10 -28.42 -1.21
CA ARG A 314 28.69 -28.14 -2.61
C ARG A 314 29.18 -26.77 -3.08
N ALA A 315 29.41 -26.62 -4.38
CA ALA A 315 29.82 -25.34 -4.97
C ALA A 315 28.67 -24.32 -4.90
N PRO A 316 28.88 -23.10 -4.37
CA PRO A 316 27.85 -22.07 -4.35
C PRO A 316 27.59 -21.54 -5.77
N THR A 317 26.35 -21.16 -6.07
CA THR A 317 26.05 -20.41 -7.30
C THR A 317 26.74 -19.04 -7.20
N PRO A 318 27.70 -18.71 -8.10
CA PRO A 318 28.42 -17.46 -8.00
C PRO A 318 27.49 -16.26 -8.22
N ILE A 319 27.54 -15.27 -7.32
CA ILE A 319 26.91 -13.97 -7.57
C ILE A 319 27.70 -13.28 -8.69
N ARG A 320 27.01 -12.79 -9.72
CA ARG A 320 27.64 -12.18 -10.90
C ARG A 320 28.46 -10.95 -10.48
N GLU A 321 29.74 -10.95 -10.84
CA GLU A 321 30.77 -9.99 -10.38
C GLU A 321 30.47 -8.51 -10.62
N LYS A 322 29.72 -8.22 -11.68
CA LYS A 322 29.49 -6.86 -12.15
C LYS A 322 28.35 -6.15 -11.41
N GLU A 323 27.64 -6.84 -10.53
CA GLU A 323 26.42 -6.36 -9.87
C GLU A 323 26.62 -5.97 -8.40
N VAL A 324 27.86 -6.06 -7.87
CA VAL A 324 28.18 -5.74 -6.47
C VAL A 324 29.18 -4.59 -6.37
N THR A 325 28.77 -3.48 -5.74
CA THR A 325 29.61 -2.27 -5.61
C THR A 325 30.33 -2.16 -4.25
N LEU A 326 29.82 -2.84 -3.22
CA LEU A 326 30.36 -2.84 -1.86
C LEU A 326 30.76 -4.24 -1.39
N CYS A 327 31.77 -4.35 -0.54
CA CYS A 327 32.12 -5.61 0.10
C CYS A 327 30.96 -6.12 0.96
N MET A 328 30.49 -7.34 0.70
CA MET A 328 29.38 -7.97 1.44
C MET A 328 29.76 -8.38 2.90
N LYS A 329 30.91 -7.93 3.40
CA LYS A 329 31.38 -8.14 4.78
C LYS A 329 31.72 -6.83 5.48
N CYS A 330 32.72 -6.10 5.00
CA CYS A 330 33.10 -4.82 5.61
C CYS A 330 32.32 -3.61 5.07
N GLN A 331 31.47 -3.80 4.05
CA GLN A 331 30.64 -2.75 3.44
C GLN A 331 31.43 -1.61 2.79
N GLU A 332 32.76 -1.74 2.66
CA GLU A 332 33.58 -0.75 1.99
C GLU A 332 33.47 -0.90 0.46
N PRO A 333 33.50 0.21 -0.30
CA PRO A 333 33.41 0.18 -1.75
C PRO A 333 34.60 -0.53 -2.38
N PHE A 334 34.31 -1.33 -3.41
CA PHE A 334 35.35 -1.89 -4.26
C PHE A 334 35.94 -0.81 -5.17
N ASN A 335 37.25 -0.90 -5.42
CA ASN A 335 37.92 -0.08 -6.41
C ASN A 335 39.01 -0.90 -7.10
N SER A 336 39.30 -0.58 -8.37
CA SER A 336 40.16 -1.41 -9.23
C SER A 336 41.62 -1.50 -8.78
N ILE A 337 42.06 -0.63 -7.86
CA ILE A 337 43.46 -0.46 -7.47
C ILE A 337 43.76 -1.10 -6.11
N THR A 338 43.01 -0.75 -5.07
CA THR A 338 43.30 -1.12 -3.66
C THR A 338 42.31 -2.13 -3.07
N LYS A 339 41.09 -2.26 -3.61
CA LYS A 339 40.04 -3.16 -3.09
C LYS A 339 39.35 -3.92 -4.22
N ARG A 340 40.03 -4.96 -4.71
CA ARG A 340 39.52 -5.85 -5.76
C ARG A 340 38.42 -6.79 -5.23
N ARG A 341 37.58 -7.26 -6.14
CA ARG A 341 36.48 -8.20 -5.87
C ARG A 341 37.00 -9.63 -5.84
N HIS A 342 36.55 -10.39 -4.85
CA HIS A 342 36.85 -11.81 -4.72
C HIS A 342 35.58 -12.57 -4.32
N HIS A 343 35.36 -13.77 -4.86
CA HIS A 343 34.29 -14.65 -4.37
C HIS A 343 34.78 -15.49 -3.24
N CYS A 344 33.94 -15.60 -2.22
CA CYS A 344 34.03 -16.71 -1.30
C CYS A 344 33.63 -17.99 -2.04
N LYS A 345 34.55 -18.97 -2.15
CA LYS A 345 34.26 -20.27 -2.74
C LYS A 345 33.31 -21.12 -1.90
N ALA A 346 33.05 -20.75 -0.65
CA ALA A 346 32.11 -21.46 0.20
C ALA A 346 30.67 -20.91 0.13
N CYS A 347 30.48 -19.58 0.10
CA CYS A 347 29.15 -18.96 0.15
C CYS A 347 28.79 -18.06 -1.05
N GLY A 348 29.68 -17.92 -2.04
CA GLY A 348 29.40 -17.15 -3.28
C GLY A 348 29.42 -15.62 -3.15
N HIS A 349 29.48 -15.07 -1.93
CA HIS A 349 29.53 -13.63 -1.68
C HIS A 349 30.75 -12.95 -2.31
N VAL A 350 30.56 -11.71 -2.78
CA VAL A 350 31.61 -10.83 -3.27
C VAL A 350 32.20 -10.02 -2.12
N VAL A 351 33.47 -10.26 -1.83
CA VAL A 351 34.19 -9.75 -0.66
C VAL A 351 35.54 -9.15 -1.06
N CYS A 352 36.09 -8.27 -0.23
CA CYS A 352 37.41 -7.68 -0.46
C CYS A 352 38.53 -8.65 -0.03
N GLY A 353 39.76 -8.34 -0.43
CA GLY A 353 40.95 -9.13 -0.08
C GLY A 353 41.03 -9.39 1.42
N LYS A 354 40.97 -8.31 2.22
CA LYS A 354 41.00 -8.35 3.70
C LYS A 354 39.92 -9.23 4.33
N CYS A 355 38.70 -9.18 3.80
CA CYS A 355 37.58 -10.01 4.30
C CYS A 355 37.65 -11.48 3.83
N SER A 356 38.63 -11.84 3.00
CA SER A 356 38.78 -13.17 2.40
C SER A 356 40.22 -13.65 2.31
N GLU A 357 41.10 -13.22 3.23
CA GLU A 357 42.50 -13.67 3.30
C GLU A 357 42.62 -15.15 3.69
N PHE A 358 41.51 -15.75 4.08
CA PHE A 358 41.43 -17.08 4.65
C PHE A 358 41.23 -18.16 3.59
N ARG A 359 41.76 -19.36 3.87
CA ARG A 359 41.56 -20.55 3.04
C ARG A 359 41.01 -21.70 3.87
N ALA A 360 39.91 -22.29 3.41
CA ALA A 360 39.31 -23.48 4.02
C ALA A 360 39.24 -24.63 3.01
N ARG A 361 39.28 -25.87 3.50
CA ARG A 361 39.12 -27.07 2.66
C ARG A 361 37.65 -27.25 2.32
N LEU A 362 37.34 -27.32 1.03
CA LEU A 362 35.98 -27.52 0.55
C LEU A 362 35.85 -28.93 -0.02
N LEU A 363 35.00 -29.74 0.61
CA LEU A 363 34.69 -31.12 0.24
C LEU A 363 34.22 -31.26 -1.23
N TYR A 364 33.46 -30.30 -1.77
CA TYR A 364 33.01 -30.35 -3.16
C TYR A 364 34.14 -30.19 -4.19
N ASP A 365 35.26 -29.58 -3.78
CA ASP A 365 36.44 -29.34 -4.61
C ASP A 365 37.60 -30.24 -4.17
N ASN A 366 37.30 -31.51 -3.91
CA ASN A 366 38.27 -32.53 -3.51
C ASN A 366 39.12 -32.13 -2.28
N ASN A 367 38.50 -31.46 -1.29
CA ASN A 367 39.17 -30.95 -0.09
C ASN A 367 40.35 -30.00 -0.37
N ARG A 368 40.36 -29.33 -1.53
CA ARG A 368 41.32 -28.29 -1.86
C ARG A 368 41.12 -27.05 -1.00
N ALA A 369 42.23 -26.41 -0.64
CA ALA A 369 42.23 -25.17 0.11
C ALA A 369 41.79 -23.99 -0.78
N ASN A 370 40.60 -23.48 -0.55
CA ASN A 370 39.95 -22.47 -1.37
C ASN A 370 39.74 -21.16 -0.59
N ARG A 371 39.75 -20.03 -1.31
CA ARG A 371 39.51 -18.70 -0.72
C ARG A 371 38.10 -18.62 -0.14
N VAL A 372 37.98 -18.25 1.12
CA VAL A 372 36.69 -18.07 1.82
C VAL A 372 36.67 -16.77 2.60
N CYS A 373 35.47 -16.22 2.85
CA CYS A 373 35.33 -15.05 3.71
C CYS A 373 35.56 -15.41 5.19
N ILE A 374 35.80 -14.40 6.02
CA ILE A 374 36.07 -14.58 7.46
C ILE A 374 35.00 -15.42 8.16
N ASP A 375 33.73 -15.15 7.91
CA ASP A 375 32.63 -15.91 8.52
C ASP A 375 32.68 -17.38 8.10
N CYS A 376 32.87 -17.66 6.81
CA CYS A 376 32.96 -19.02 6.31
C CYS A 376 34.21 -19.77 6.80
N TYR A 377 35.33 -19.07 7.01
CA TYR A 377 36.52 -19.67 7.58
C TYR A 377 36.27 -20.11 9.02
N THR A 378 35.72 -19.23 9.85
CA THR A 378 35.37 -19.54 11.24
C THR A 378 34.40 -20.71 11.33
N THR A 379 33.40 -20.76 10.45
CA THR A 379 32.43 -21.87 10.38
C THR A 379 33.06 -23.19 9.93
N LEU A 380 33.97 -23.18 8.94
CA LEU A 380 34.56 -24.40 8.37
C LEU A 380 35.71 -24.98 9.20
N VAL A 381 36.48 -24.13 9.87
CA VAL A 381 37.71 -24.51 10.57
C VAL A 381 37.51 -24.55 12.09
N GLY A 382 36.47 -23.89 12.61
CA GLY A 382 36.12 -23.91 14.04
C GLY A 382 37.05 -23.10 14.94
N VAL A 383 38.02 -22.37 14.37
CA VAL A 383 38.98 -21.54 15.10
C VAL A 383 38.89 -20.10 14.60
N PRO A 384 38.57 -19.11 15.46
CA PRO A 384 38.62 -17.71 15.07
C PRO A 384 40.07 -17.28 14.79
N PRO A 385 40.33 -16.44 13.77
CA PRO A 385 41.68 -15.96 13.49
C PRO A 385 42.24 -15.13 14.65
N SER A 386 43.54 -15.23 14.90
CA SER A 386 44.28 -14.52 15.95
C SER A 386 43.90 -13.03 16.05
N PRO A 387 43.79 -12.45 17.27
CA PRO A 387 43.33 -11.08 17.50
C PRO A 387 44.20 -9.99 16.86
N ALA A 388 45.39 -10.32 16.34
CA ALA A 388 46.24 -9.38 15.61
C ALA A 388 45.67 -8.96 14.23
N SER A 389 44.69 -9.70 13.67
CA SER A 389 44.12 -9.43 12.34
C SER A 389 42.77 -8.70 12.36
N LEU A 390 42.21 -8.43 13.54
CA LEU A 390 40.90 -7.78 13.71
C LEU A 390 41.05 -6.26 13.80
N THR A 391 41.26 -5.58 12.67
CA THR A 391 41.08 -4.12 12.63
C THR A 391 39.58 -3.78 12.70
N SER A 392 39.13 -3.44 13.90
CA SER A 392 38.00 -2.54 14.26
C SER A 392 36.97 -2.23 13.16
N SER A 393 36.18 -3.22 12.73
CA SER A 393 34.97 -2.97 11.92
C SER A 393 33.78 -3.89 12.24
N ALA A 394 33.93 -4.87 13.13
CA ALA A 394 32.91 -5.88 13.41
C ALA A 394 31.74 -5.39 14.30
N TYR A 395 31.81 -4.19 14.88
CA TYR A 395 30.71 -3.62 15.67
C TYR A 395 30.60 -2.11 15.42
N ARG A 396 29.97 -1.70 14.31
CA ARG A 396 29.38 -0.36 14.22
C ARG A 396 27.87 -0.48 14.34
N ARG A 397 27.31 0.32 15.26
CA ARG A 397 25.88 0.48 15.51
C ARG A 397 25.14 0.87 14.23
N ARG A 398 23.91 0.37 14.11
CA ARG A 398 23.03 0.55 12.95
C ARG A 398 22.87 2.02 12.58
N SER A 399 23.28 2.41 11.37
CA SER A 399 23.18 3.76 10.82
C SER A 399 21.88 3.93 10.01
N ILE A 400 21.30 5.14 10.02
CA ILE A 400 20.04 5.52 9.34
C ILE A 400 19.98 5.22 7.83
N LEU A 401 21.11 4.86 7.22
CA LEU A 401 21.26 4.50 5.80
C LEU A 401 21.17 2.98 5.53
N GLU A 402 21.02 2.15 6.56
CA GLU A 402 20.88 0.68 6.47
C GLU A 402 19.48 0.26 5.99
N LYS A 403 19.06 0.78 4.84
CA LYS A 403 17.89 0.32 4.10
C LYS A 403 18.34 -0.54 2.94
N GLN A 404 17.85 -1.77 2.90
CA GLN A 404 18.11 -2.67 1.78
C GLN A 404 17.34 -2.18 0.54
N ALA A 405 18.03 -2.04 -0.59
CA ALA A 405 17.47 -1.50 -1.83
C ALA A 405 16.22 -2.27 -2.30
N SER A 406 16.20 -3.59 -2.14
CA SER A 406 15.04 -4.42 -2.48
C SER A 406 13.83 -4.10 -1.60
N VAL A 407 14.03 -3.95 -0.29
CA VAL A 407 12.95 -3.64 0.67
C VAL A 407 12.40 -2.24 0.45
N ALA A 408 13.26 -1.29 0.07
CA ALA A 408 12.84 0.08 -0.27
C ALA A 408 12.08 0.15 -1.60
N ALA A 409 12.35 -0.75 -2.55
CA ALA A 409 11.70 -0.81 -3.86
C ALA A 409 10.32 -1.52 -3.83
N GLU A 410 10.10 -2.43 -2.88
CA GLU A 410 8.85 -3.20 -2.73
C GLU A 410 7.61 -2.33 -2.43
N ASN A 411 7.80 -1.16 -1.80
CA ASN A 411 6.76 -0.16 -1.56
C ASN A 411 7.29 1.23 -1.97
N SER A 412 7.67 1.40 -3.24
CA SER A 412 8.21 2.66 -3.75
C SER A 412 7.21 3.38 -4.65
N VAL A 413 7.11 4.69 -4.46
CA VAL A 413 6.49 5.64 -5.40
C VAL A 413 7.11 5.50 -6.79
N MET A 414 8.44 5.41 -6.82
CA MET A 414 9.23 5.32 -8.03
C MET A 414 10.55 4.63 -7.73
N CYS A 415 10.92 3.66 -8.56
CA CYS A 415 12.27 3.12 -8.59
C CYS A 415 12.70 2.71 -10.00
N SER A 416 13.94 3.01 -10.37
CA SER A 416 14.55 2.58 -11.62
C SER A 416 16.05 2.85 -11.62
N PHE A 417 16.75 2.37 -12.66
CA PHE A 417 18.07 2.90 -12.97
C PHE A 417 17.94 4.28 -13.63
N LEU A 418 18.86 5.17 -13.28
CA LEU A 418 19.12 6.42 -14.00
C LEU A 418 20.63 6.63 -14.13
N HIS A 419 21.02 7.40 -15.14
CA HIS A 419 22.36 8.00 -15.16
C HIS A 419 22.31 9.32 -14.41
N HIS A 420 23.29 9.62 -13.59
CA HIS A 420 23.36 10.87 -12.85
C HIS A 420 24.75 11.51 -12.87
N MET A 421 24.79 12.82 -12.63
CA MET A 421 26.00 13.63 -12.48
C MET A 421 25.71 14.78 -11.52
N GLU A 422 26.68 15.15 -10.69
CA GLU A 422 26.58 16.31 -9.79
C GLU A 422 27.45 17.45 -10.32
N LYS A 423 26.85 18.65 -10.42
CA LYS A 423 27.54 19.86 -10.89
C LYS A 423 28.72 20.19 -9.97
N GLY A 424 29.93 20.26 -10.52
CA GLY A 424 31.15 20.59 -9.76
C GLY A 424 31.83 19.42 -9.06
N ALA A 425 31.31 18.19 -9.12
CA ALA A 425 31.90 17.02 -8.45
C ALA A 425 33.11 16.40 -9.18
N GLY A 426 33.46 16.89 -10.38
CA GLY A 426 34.57 16.40 -11.20
C GLY A 426 34.41 14.96 -11.74
N ARG A 427 33.29 14.28 -11.45
CA ARG A 427 32.96 12.94 -11.92
C ARG A 427 32.00 13.01 -13.10
N GLY A 428 32.27 12.20 -14.13
CA GLY A 428 31.38 11.99 -15.27
C GLY A 428 30.06 11.30 -14.89
N TRP A 429 29.21 11.05 -15.89
CA TRP A 429 27.95 10.33 -15.71
C TRP A 429 28.13 8.93 -15.11
N GLN A 430 27.34 8.60 -14.08
CA GLN A 430 27.34 7.29 -13.44
C GLN A 430 25.94 6.69 -13.44
N LYS A 431 25.82 5.37 -13.65
CA LYS A 431 24.53 4.66 -13.54
C LYS A 431 24.34 4.21 -12.10
N ALA A 432 23.18 4.51 -11.52
CA ALA A 432 22.80 4.13 -10.16
C ALA A 432 21.32 3.72 -10.11
N TRP A 433 20.95 3.01 -9.04
CA TRP A 433 19.57 2.62 -8.75
C TRP A 433 18.94 3.63 -7.79
N PHE A 434 17.84 4.23 -8.22
CA PHE A 434 17.16 5.29 -7.49
C PHE A 434 15.83 4.79 -6.94
N VAL A 435 15.51 5.16 -5.71
CA VAL A 435 14.27 4.76 -5.03
C VAL A 435 13.69 5.91 -4.24
N ILE A 436 12.39 6.17 -4.41
CA ILE A 436 11.57 7.01 -3.54
C ILE A 436 10.54 6.08 -2.85
N PRO A 437 10.74 5.74 -1.57
CA PRO A 437 9.80 4.88 -0.83
C PRO A 437 8.45 5.57 -0.64
N GLU A 438 7.36 4.81 -0.66
CA GLU A 438 5.99 5.28 -0.41
C GLU A 438 5.79 5.78 1.03
N ASN A 439 6.48 5.16 1.99
CA ASN A 439 6.46 5.60 3.38
C ASN A 439 7.35 6.82 3.67
N GLU A 440 8.20 7.22 2.71
CA GLU A 440 9.06 8.40 2.79
C GLU A 440 9.12 9.10 1.42
N PRO A 441 7.99 9.63 0.90
CA PRO A 441 7.87 10.08 -0.48
C PRO A 441 8.69 11.34 -0.78
N LEU A 442 9.25 11.97 0.24
CA LEU A 442 10.06 13.18 0.17
C LEU A 442 11.57 12.90 0.24
N VAL A 443 12.01 11.64 0.16
CA VAL A 443 13.43 11.27 0.24
C VAL A 443 13.82 10.38 -0.95
N LEU A 444 14.83 10.81 -1.71
CA LEU A 444 15.45 10.03 -2.78
C LEU A 444 16.65 9.26 -2.25
N TYR A 445 16.60 7.94 -2.34
CA TYR A 445 17.71 7.05 -2.02
C TYR A 445 18.46 6.64 -3.28
N ILE A 446 19.80 6.71 -3.22
CA ILE A 446 20.71 6.38 -4.32
C ILE A 446 21.50 5.14 -3.93
N TYR A 447 21.41 4.09 -4.72
CA TYR A 447 22.11 2.81 -4.55
C TYR A 447 23.03 2.54 -5.73
N GLY A 448 24.13 1.82 -5.50
CA GLY A 448 24.98 1.37 -6.60
C GLY A 448 24.33 0.25 -7.40
N ALA A 449 23.54 -0.59 -6.74
CA ALA A 449 22.79 -1.69 -7.33
C ALA A 449 21.48 -1.98 -6.57
N PRO A 450 20.47 -2.59 -7.21
CA PRO A 450 19.21 -2.98 -6.57
C PRO A 450 19.35 -4.03 -5.44
N GLN A 451 20.51 -4.70 -5.36
CA GLN A 451 20.83 -5.69 -4.33
C GLN A 451 21.66 -5.10 -3.17
N ASP A 452 22.00 -3.81 -3.21
CA ASP A 452 22.78 -3.20 -2.14
C ASP A 452 21.97 -3.13 -0.84
N VAL A 453 22.60 -3.53 0.27
CA VAL A 453 21.98 -3.52 1.60
C VAL A 453 22.03 -2.14 2.30
N LYS A 454 22.56 -1.13 1.61
CA LYS A 454 22.77 0.22 2.12
C LYS A 454 22.75 1.25 0.98
N ALA A 455 22.05 2.37 1.19
CA ALA A 455 22.09 3.48 0.24
C ALA A 455 23.46 4.18 0.27
N GLN A 456 23.97 4.54 -0.91
CA GLN A 456 25.17 5.37 -1.04
C GLN A 456 24.92 6.79 -0.54
N ARG A 457 23.73 7.33 -0.82
CA ARG A 457 23.30 8.67 -0.42
C ARG A 457 21.78 8.70 -0.29
N SER A 458 21.28 9.53 0.62
CA SER A 458 19.90 10.00 0.64
C SER A 458 19.86 11.50 0.35
N VAL A 459 18.84 11.94 -0.37
CA VAL A 459 18.61 13.35 -0.73
C VAL A 459 17.19 13.72 -0.30
N PRO A 460 17.01 14.65 0.67
CA PRO A 460 15.69 15.20 0.95
C PRO A 460 15.24 16.03 -0.25
N LEU A 461 14.05 15.76 -0.78
CA LEU A 461 13.57 16.34 -2.04
C LEU A 461 12.85 17.67 -1.84
N ILE A 462 12.41 17.99 -0.61
CA ILE A 462 11.66 19.22 -0.32
C ILE A 462 12.46 20.46 -0.75
N GLY A 463 11.85 21.31 -1.58
CA GLY A 463 12.42 22.55 -2.07
C GLY A 463 13.41 22.38 -3.24
N PHE A 464 13.49 21.20 -3.85
CA PHE A 464 14.17 21.02 -5.14
C PHE A 464 13.26 21.41 -6.30
N GLU A 465 13.81 22.19 -7.22
CA GLU A 465 13.15 22.54 -8.48
C GLU A 465 13.60 21.57 -9.59
N VAL A 466 12.65 21.02 -10.33
CA VAL A 466 12.93 20.15 -11.47
C VAL A 466 12.84 20.96 -12.75
N SER A 467 13.89 20.89 -13.58
CA SER A 467 13.93 21.61 -14.87
C SER A 467 14.62 20.78 -15.95
N LEU A 468 14.40 21.17 -17.21
CA LEU A 468 15.19 20.65 -18.30
C LEU A 468 16.56 21.35 -18.32
N PRO A 469 17.62 20.67 -18.79
CA PRO A 469 18.92 21.30 -18.90
C PRO A 469 18.96 22.37 -19.98
N GLU A 470 19.80 23.39 -19.78
CA GLU A 470 19.91 24.52 -20.69
C GLU A 470 20.88 24.22 -21.83
N SER A 471 20.76 24.95 -22.95
CA SER A 471 21.63 24.77 -24.13
C SER A 471 23.13 24.97 -23.83
N CYS A 472 23.48 25.65 -22.74
CA CYS A 472 24.87 25.85 -22.31
C CYS A 472 25.47 24.66 -21.54
N ASP A 473 24.63 23.71 -21.06
CA ASP A 473 25.06 22.59 -20.23
C ASP A 473 25.84 21.49 -21.00
N ARG A 474 26.04 21.65 -22.34
CA ARG A 474 26.74 20.71 -23.25
C ARG A 474 26.45 19.24 -22.91
N MET A 475 25.18 18.85 -22.95
CA MET A 475 24.78 17.51 -22.52
C MET A 475 24.85 16.48 -23.64
N GLU A 476 25.64 15.42 -23.42
CA GLU A 476 25.86 14.33 -24.38
C GLU A 476 24.75 13.26 -24.35
N ARG A 477 23.79 13.34 -23.42
CA ARG A 477 22.78 12.30 -23.18
C ARG A 477 21.36 12.77 -23.47
N ARG A 478 20.58 11.89 -24.10
CA ARG A 478 19.15 12.09 -24.37
C ARG A 478 18.32 11.88 -23.09
N PHE A 479 17.10 12.42 -23.10
CA PHE A 479 16.13 12.29 -22.00
C PHE A 479 16.67 12.77 -20.64
N ALA A 480 17.41 13.89 -20.66
CA ALA A 480 18.05 14.46 -19.49
C ALA A 480 17.17 15.48 -18.77
N PHE A 481 17.26 15.53 -17.45
CA PHE A 481 16.59 16.48 -16.57
C PHE A 481 17.49 16.82 -15.39
N LYS A 482 17.27 17.96 -14.72
CA LYS A 482 18.04 18.36 -13.54
C LYS A 482 17.12 18.68 -12.38
N ILE A 483 17.58 18.41 -11.16
CA ILE A 483 17.01 18.98 -9.94
C ILE A 483 18.01 19.93 -9.31
N SER A 484 17.54 21.09 -8.87
CA SER A 484 18.37 22.13 -8.26
C SER A 484 17.75 22.67 -6.98
N GLN A 485 18.60 22.83 -5.96
CA GLN A 485 18.25 23.53 -4.73
C GLN A 485 19.46 24.32 -4.25
N SER A 486 19.34 25.65 -4.18
CA SER A 486 20.44 26.55 -3.80
C SER A 486 21.72 26.29 -4.61
N HIS A 487 22.77 25.72 -4.00
CA HIS A 487 24.06 25.43 -4.65
C HIS A 487 24.17 23.99 -5.19
N LEU A 488 23.21 23.11 -4.87
CA LEU A 488 23.24 21.72 -5.31
C LEU A 488 22.47 21.56 -6.62
N THR A 489 23.14 21.05 -7.65
CA THR A 489 22.50 20.68 -8.92
C THR A 489 22.87 19.25 -9.30
N LEU A 490 21.85 18.40 -9.42
CA LEU A 490 21.98 17.00 -9.83
C LEU A 490 21.33 16.84 -11.21
N TYR A 491 22.12 16.37 -12.18
CA TYR A 491 21.65 16.03 -13.51
C TYR A 491 21.33 14.53 -13.57
N PHE A 492 20.26 14.19 -14.27
CA PHE A 492 19.81 12.83 -14.52
C PHE A 492 19.56 12.60 -16.00
N SER A 493 19.64 11.34 -16.44
CA SER A 493 19.26 10.90 -17.79
C SER A 493 18.62 9.52 -17.70
N ALA A 494 17.42 9.41 -18.25
CA ALA A 494 16.63 8.18 -18.32
C ALA A 494 16.89 7.43 -19.64
N ASP A 495 16.55 6.13 -19.66
CA ASP A 495 16.70 5.30 -20.86
C ASP A 495 15.59 5.55 -21.92
N GLY A 496 14.57 6.36 -21.60
CA GLY A 496 13.50 6.74 -22.52
C GLY A 496 12.65 7.93 -22.04
N GLU A 497 11.86 8.51 -22.96
CA GLU A 497 11.03 9.70 -22.71
C GLU A 497 9.94 9.46 -21.65
N GLU A 498 9.27 8.31 -21.68
CA GLU A 498 8.24 7.96 -20.70
C GLU A 498 8.82 7.89 -19.28
N LEU A 499 10.01 7.28 -19.14
CA LEU A 499 10.70 7.16 -17.86
C LEU A 499 11.17 8.54 -17.36
N GLN A 500 11.69 9.39 -18.24
CA GLN A 500 12.03 10.78 -17.93
C GLN A 500 10.81 11.55 -17.42
N ARG A 501 9.66 11.42 -18.11
CA ARG A 501 8.41 12.10 -17.74
C ARG A 501 7.95 11.71 -16.34
N ARG A 502 7.89 10.40 -16.06
CA ARG A 502 7.50 9.86 -14.75
C ARG A 502 8.41 10.33 -13.61
N TRP A 503 9.73 10.32 -13.83
CA TRP A 503 10.68 10.82 -12.83
C TRP A 503 10.55 12.32 -12.60
N THR A 504 10.39 13.10 -13.67
CA THR A 504 10.20 14.55 -13.58
C THR A 504 8.94 14.90 -12.80
N GLU A 505 7.84 14.18 -13.04
CA GLU A 505 6.57 14.36 -12.33
C GLU A 505 6.69 14.06 -10.83
N VAL A 506 7.20 12.87 -10.47
CA VAL A 506 7.35 12.45 -9.06
C VAL A 506 8.29 13.38 -8.29
N LEU A 507 9.44 13.74 -8.89
CA LEU A 507 10.40 14.65 -8.25
C LEU A 507 9.84 16.07 -8.11
N SER A 508 9.01 16.54 -9.05
CA SER A 508 8.38 17.86 -8.97
C SER A 508 7.37 17.92 -7.83
N ARG A 509 6.59 16.86 -7.64
CA ARG A 509 5.63 16.73 -6.54
C ARG A 509 6.35 16.70 -5.19
N ALA A 510 7.37 15.84 -5.07
CA ALA A 510 8.19 15.76 -3.86
C ALA A 510 8.93 17.08 -3.56
N GLY A 511 9.36 17.81 -4.60
CA GLY A 511 9.93 19.15 -4.51
C GLY A 511 9.00 20.18 -3.88
N ARG A 512 7.70 20.12 -4.21
CA ARG A 512 6.65 20.98 -3.64
C ARG A 512 6.13 20.52 -2.28
N GLY A 513 6.60 19.38 -1.78
CA GLY A 513 6.09 18.78 -0.52
C GLY A 513 4.71 18.13 -0.66
N GLU A 514 4.28 17.82 -1.89
CA GLU A 514 3.01 17.14 -2.15
C GLU A 514 3.16 15.63 -1.90
N GLU A 515 2.48 15.11 -0.88
CA GLU A 515 2.37 13.66 -0.66
C GLU A 515 1.46 13.02 -1.73
N LEU A 516 1.69 11.74 -2.05
CA LEU A 516 0.85 11.03 -3.01
C LEU A 516 -0.54 10.82 -2.44
N GLN A 517 -1.46 11.71 -2.79
CA GLN A 517 -2.87 11.42 -2.72
C GLN A 517 -3.17 10.32 -3.74
N ASP A 518 -3.70 9.21 -3.21
CA ASP A 518 -4.30 8.11 -3.95
C ASP A 518 -5.46 8.72 -4.77
N HIS A 519 -5.28 8.86 -6.07
CA HIS A 519 -6.39 9.19 -6.97
C HIS A 519 -7.27 7.94 -7.11
N GLY A 520 -8.14 7.76 -6.12
CA GLY A 520 -9.31 6.88 -6.18
C GLY A 520 -10.48 7.55 -6.88
#